data_AF-A0A3P7JYQ4-F1
#
_entry.id   AF-A0A3P7JYQ4-F1
#
_cell.length_a   1.000
_cell.length_b   1.000
_cell.length_c   1.000
_cell.angle_alpha   90.00
_cell.angle_beta   90.00
_cell.angle_gamma   90.00
#
_symmetry.space_group_name_H-M   'P 1'
#
loop_
_entity.id
_entity.type
_entity.pdbx_description
1 polymer ?
#
loop_
_entity_poly.entity_id
_entity_poly.type
_entity_poly.pdbx_seq_one_letter_code
_entity_poly.pdbx_strand_id
1 'polypeptide(L)'
;MGRLDARTHIMRACAVFILYLVTQAEEHAASKKRKTVNVEDVVVGLKTAGFETIHEALYDVFESYKASKATKPKATRKRPVNLSIPHETEDSPNVQLISKQ
;
A
#
# COMPACT_ATOMS: atom_id res chain seq x y z
N MET A 1 3.52 30.76 10.72
CA MET A 1 3.73 29.37 10.26
C MET A 1 4.54 29.43 8.97
N GLY A 2 5.76 28.90 8.95
CA GLY A 2 6.54 28.83 7.72
C GLY A 2 5.90 27.84 6.73
N ARG A 3 6.09 28.05 5.43
CA ARG A 3 5.59 27.12 4.39
C ARG A 3 6.05 25.67 4.61
N LEU A 4 7.27 25.49 5.14
CA LEU A 4 7.84 24.19 5.47
C LEU A 4 7.13 23.53 6.67
N ASP A 5 6.72 24.32 7.66
CA ASP A 5 5.94 23.84 8.79
C ASP A 5 4.58 23.36 8.30
N ALA A 6 3.90 24.13 7.44
CA ALA A 6 2.59 23.74 6.89
C ALA A 6 2.68 22.40 6.14
N ARG A 7 3.68 22.23 5.26
CA ARG A 7 3.91 20.96 4.54
C ARG A 7 4.12 19.80 5.51
N THR A 8 4.94 20.01 6.54
CA THR A 8 5.24 18.97 7.54
C THR A 8 3.97 18.55 8.30
N HIS A 9 3.14 19.52 8.69
CA HIS A 9 1.87 19.22 9.38
C HIS A 9 0.88 18.49 8.46
N ILE A 10 0.78 18.88 7.19
CA ILE A 10 -0.06 18.17 6.21
C ILE A 10 0.41 16.72 6.07
N MET A 11 1.71 16.49 5.91
CA MET A 11 2.24 15.12 5.80
C MET A 11 1.92 14.27 7.04
N ARG A 12 2.04 14.84 8.24
CA ARG A 12 1.67 14.16 9.48
C ARG A 12 0.17 13.84 9.51
N ALA A 13 -0.67 14.79 9.11
CA ALA A 13 -2.12 14.57 9.03
C ALA A 13 -2.48 13.47 8.03
N CYS A 14 -1.83 13.41 6.86
CA CYS A 14 -2.05 12.35 5.88
C CYS A 14 -1.69 10.96 6.45
N ALA A 15 -0.58 10.83 7.19
CA ALA A 15 -0.20 9.57 7.81
C ALA A 15 -1.25 9.11 8.84
N VAL A 16 -1.74 10.04 9.68
CA VAL A 16 -2.80 9.76 10.65
C VAL A 16 -4.12 9.40 9.96
N PHE A 17 -4.48 10.09 8.88
CA PHE A 17 -5.68 9.80 8.10
C PHE A 17 -5.64 8.40 7.49
N ILE A 18 -4.51 8.00 6.91
CA ILE A 18 -4.34 6.64 6.34
C ILE A 18 -4.48 5.60 7.44
N LEU A 19 -3.81 5.79 8.58
CA LEU A 19 -3.88 4.86 9.70
C LEU A 19 -5.31 4.75 10.24
N TYR A 20 -5.99 5.89 10.44
CA TYR A 20 -7.38 5.93 10.85
C TYR A 20 -8.27 5.12 9.91
N LEU A 21 -8.14 5.34 8.59
CA LEU A 21 -8.97 4.64 7.61
C LEU A 21 -8.69 3.13 7.58
N VAL A 22 -7.43 2.72 7.73
CA VAL A 22 -7.06 1.30 7.86
C VAL A 22 -7.73 0.69 9.08
N THR A 23 -7.69 1.35 10.23
CA THR A 23 -8.35 0.87 11.45
C THR A 23 -9.85 0.72 11.26
N GLN A 24 -10.52 1.68 10.61
CA GLN A 24 -11.96 1.58 10.31
C GLN A 24 -12.27 0.41 9.36
N ALA A 25 -11.43 0.18 8.36
CA ALA A 25 -11.60 -0.94 7.43
C ALA A 25 -11.35 -2.30 8.11
N GLU A 26 -10.36 -2.38 9.00
CA GLU A 26 -10.09 -3.57 9.82
C GLU A 26 -11.25 -3.89 10.75
N GLU A 27 -11.83 -2.88 11.40
CA GLU A 27 -13.00 -3.03 12.27
C GLU A 27 -14.21 -3.59 11.49
N HIS A 28 -14.47 -3.04 10.29
CA HIS A 28 -15.53 -3.56 9.43
C HIS A 28 -15.24 -5.00 8.95
N ALA A 29 -14.00 -5.31 8.56
CA ALA A 29 -13.62 -6.66 8.18
C ALA A 29 -13.79 -7.67 9.34
N ALA A 30 -13.37 -7.27 10.54
CA ALA A 30 -13.50 -8.05 11.77
C ALA A 30 -14.97 -8.29 12.14
N SER A 31 -15.85 -7.29 11.97
CA SER A 31 -17.30 -7.44 12.21
C SER A 31 -17.92 -8.52 11.29
N LYS A 32 -17.35 -8.72 10.09
CA LYS A 32 -17.70 -9.80 9.16
C LYS A 32 -16.90 -11.10 9.36
N LYS A 33 -16.20 -11.25 10.50
CA LYS A 33 -15.35 -12.41 10.85
C LYS A 33 -14.22 -12.68 9.84
N ARG A 34 -13.75 -11.66 9.12
CA ARG A 34 -12.64 -11.77 8.18
C ARG A 34 -11.36 -11.20 8.76
N LYS A 35 -10.23 -11.84 8.43
CA LYS A 35 -8.88 -11.32 8.72
C LYS A 35 -8.31 -10.49 7.57
N THR A 36 -8.89 -10.63 6.38
CA THR A 36 -8.46 -9.91 5.18
C THR A 36 -9.39 -8.74 4.94
N VAL A 37 -8.79 -7.54 4.86
CA VAL A 37 -9.45 -6.30 4.44
C VAL A 37 -9.67 -6.34 2.93
N ASN A 38 -10.90 -6.10 2.51
CA ASN A 38 -11.34 -6.04 1.12
C ASN A 38 -11.71 -4.60 0.74
N VAL A 39 -11.93 -4.37 -0.56
CA VAL A 39 -12.33 -3.05 -1.09
C VAL A 39 -13.59 -2.51 -0.41
N GLU A 40 -14.58 -3.38 -0.18
CA GLU A 40 -15.83 -3.00 0.50
C GLU A 40 -15.58 -2.42 1.90
N ASP A 41 -14.58 -2.92 2.63
CA ASP A 41 -14.27 -2.46 3.98
C ASP A 41 -13.73 -1.02 3.98
N VAL A 42 -12.90 -0.71 3.00
CA VAL A 42 -12.37 0.66 2.83
C VAL A 42 -13.48 1.62 2.41
N VAL A 43 -14.38 1.18 1.53
CA VAL A 43 -15.55 1.96 1.10
C VAL A 43 -16.48 2.25 2.28
N VAL A 44 -16.78 1.25 3.11
CA VAL A 44 -17.60 1.44 4.31
C VAL A 44 -16.87 2.34 5.32
N GLY A 45 -15.57 2.15 5.53
CA GLY A 45 -14.76 3.01 6.40
C GLY A 45 -14.83 4.49 6.00
N LEU A 46 -14.74 4.80 4.71
CA LEU A 46 -14.86 6.17 4.20
C LEU A 46 -16.26 6.76 4.45
N LYS A 47 -17.32 6.00 4.20
CA LYS A 47 -18.70 6.46 4.41
C LYS A 47 -19.01 6.67 5.89
N THR A 48 -18.66 5.71 6.74
CA THR A 48 -18.89 5.82 8.19
C THR A 48 -18.13 6.99 8.81
N ALA A 49 -16.96 7.32 8.26
CA ALA A 49 -16.16 8.46 8.68
C ALA A 49 -16.60 9.82 8.09
N GLY A 50 -17.62 9.86 7.22
CA GLY A 50 -18.11 11.11 6.59
C GLY A 50 -17.22 11.65 5.46
N PHE A 51 -16.51 10.76 4.75
CA PHE A 51 -15.64 11.08 3.61
C PHE A 51 -16.23 10.62 2.27
N GLU A 52 -17.51 10.85 2.03
CA GLU A 52 -18.24 10.39 0.84
C GLU A 52 -17.65 10.94 -0.46
N THR A 53 -17.21 12.20 -0.47
CA THR A 53 -16.59 12.83 -1.65
C THR A 53 -15.26 12.18 -2.03
N ILE A 54 -14.52 11.65 -1.05
CA ILE A 54 -13.29 10.89 -1.29
C ILE A 54 -13.62 9.53 -1.90
N HIS A 55 -14.68 8.88 -1.43
CA HIS A 55 -15.16 7.62 -2.01
C HIS A 55 -15.53 7.76 -3.49
N GLU A 56 -16.26 8.82 -3.87
CA GLU A 56 -16.63 9.09 -5.26
C GLU A 56 -15.39 9.25 -6.15
N ALA A 57 -14.43 10.08 -5.74
CA ALA A 57 -13.19 10.28 -6.48
C ALA A 57 -12.35 8.99 -6.60
N LEU A 58 -12.33 8.15 -5.55
CA LEU A 58 -11.61 6.88 -5.58
C LEU A 58 -12.28 5.84 -6.48
N TYR A 59 -13.61 5.86 -6.57
CA TYR A 59 -14.37 4.90 -7.39
C TYR A 59 -14.04 5.05 -8.88
N ASP A 60 -14.00 6.28 -9.40
CA ASP A 60 -13.68 6.56 -10.79
C ASP A 60 -12.26 6.09 -11.16
N VAL A 61 -11.31 6.32 -10.26
CA VAL A 61 -9.91 5.88 -10.41
C VAL A 61 -9.82 4.35 -10.33
N PHE A 62 -10.61 3.71 -9.46
CA PHE A 62 -10.63 2.27 -9.30
C PHE A 62 -11.21 1.56 -10.54
N GLU A 63 -12.31 2.04 -11.10
CA GLU A 63 -12.88 1.48 -12.32
C GLU A 63 -11.92 1.65 -13.52
N SER A 64 -11.26 2.80 -13.62
CA SER A 64 -10.19 3.04 -14.60
C SER A 64 -9.02 2.04 -14.44
N TYR A 65 -8.62 1.77 -13.20
CA TYR A 65 -7.59 0.78 -12.90
C TYR A 65 -8.02 -0.64 -13.31
N LYS A 66 -9.26 -1.04 -13.01
CA LYS A 66 -9.80 -2.35 -13.36
C LYS A 66 -9.85 -2.55 -14.88
N ALA A 67 -10.30 -1.54 -15.62
CA ALA A 67 -10.30 -1.54 -17.09
C ALA A 67 -8.87 -1.69 -17.67
N SER A 68 -7.88 -1.00 -17.08
CA SER A 68 -6.47 -1.09 -17.51
C SER A 68 -5.82 -2.47 -17.28
N LYS A 69 -6.37 -3.27 -16.37
CA LYS A 69 -5.90 -4.64 -16.08
C LYS A 69 -6.56 -5.69 -16.97
N ALA A 70 -7.79 -5.43 -17.41
CA ALA A 70 -8.53 -6.32 -18.30
C ALA A 70 -7.94 -6.35 -19.73
N THR A 71 -7.26 -5.27 -20.15
CA THR A 71 -6.71 -5.10 -21.50
C THR A 71 -5.30 -5.67 -21.68
N LYS A 72 -4.66 -6.20 -20.63
CA LYS A 72 -3.36 -6.89 -20.78
C LYS A 72 -3.62 -8.34 -21.20
N PRO A 73 -3.31 -8.75 -22.45
CA PRO A 73 -3.47 -10.14 -22.85
C PRO A 73 -2.59 -11.03 -21.95
N LYS A 74 -3.18 -12.11 -21.41
CA LYS A 74 -2.45 -13.13 -20.67
C LYS A 74 -1.43 -13.76 -21.62
N ALA A 75 -0.17 -13.33 -21.54
CA ALA A 75 0.92 -14.04 -22.18
C ALA A 75 1.00 -15.45 -21.57
N THR A 76 0.60 -16.45 -22.34
CA THR A 76 0.69 -17.87 -22.01
C THR A 76 2.18 -18.22 -21.83
N ARG A 77 2.68 -18.19 -20.58
CA ARG A 77 4.03 -18.67 -20.28
C ARG A 77 4.10 -20.17 -20.48
N LYS A 78 4.59 -20.61 -21.65
CA LYS A 78 5.20 -21.94 -21.80
C LYS A 78 6.46 -21.96 -20.93
N ARG A 79 6.59 -22.97 -20.06
CA ARG A 79 7.77 -23.20 -19.20
C ARG A 79 9.01 -23.47 -20.08
N PRO A 80 10.15 -22.80 -19.86
CA PRO A 80 11.45 -23.36 -20.17
C PRO A 80 12.12 -23.92 -18.91
N VAL A 81 12.85 -25.01 -19.13
CA VAL A 81 13.61 -25.81 -18.17
C VAL A 81 14.76 -25.02 -17.55
N ASN A 82 15.00 -25.30 -16.26
CA ASN A 82 16.16 -25.04 -15.42
C ASN A 82 17.47 -24.62 -16.14
N LEU A 83 17.99 -23.43 -15.85
CA LEU A 83 19.43 -23.11 -15.91
C LEU A 83 19.84 -22.31 -14.66
N SER A 84 20.92 -22.77 -14.05
CA SER A 84 21.56 -22.34 -12.81
C SER A 84 22.27 -20.97 -12.88
N ILE A 85 22.35 -20.35 -11.70
CA ILE A 85 22.92 -19.06 -11.25
C ILE A 85 24.38 -18.85 -11.71
N PRO A 86 24.89 -17.61 -11.86
CA PRO A 86 25.73 -17.03 -10.79
C PRO A 86 25.34 -15.63 -10.28
N HIS A 87 25.65 -15.41 -9.01
CA HIS A 87 25.39 -14.28 -8.13
C HIS A 87 26.62 -13.37 -8.12
N GLU A 88 26.50 -12.12 -8.59
CA GLU A 88 27.56 -11.12 -8.44
C GLU A 88 27.28 -10.24 -7.21
N THR A 89 28.23 -10.32 -6.28
CA THR A 89 28.40 -9.53 -5.06
C THR A 89 28.98 -8.16 -5.40
N GLU A 90 28.35 -7.08 -4.92
CA GLU A 90 28.99 -5.77 -4.77
C GLU A 90 29.16 -5.47 -3.27
N ASP A 91 30.41 -5.17 -2.93
CA ASP A 91 31.04 -5.00 -1.62
C ASP A 91 31.00 -3.50 -1.25
N SER A 92 30.57 -3.07 -0.06
CA SER A 92 31.45 -2.61 1.04
C SER A 92 30.68 -1.61 1.95
N PRO A 93 31.19 -1.22 3.14
CA PRO A 93 31.93 -1.99 4.14
C PRO A 93 31.29 -1.89 5.54
N ASN A 94 31.50 -2.93 6.35
CA ASN A 94 30.99 -3.07 7.71
C ASN A 94 31.94 -2.41 8.73
N VAL A 95 31.42 -1.54 9.59
CA VAL A 95 32.18 -0.90 10.69
C VAL A 95 32.45 -1.94 11.77
N GLN A 96 33.69 -2.45 11.82
CA GLN A 96 34.13 -3.39 12.85
C GLN A 96 34.35 -2.69 14.21
N LEU A 97 33.52 -3.12 15.16
CA LEU A 97 33.63 -2.92 16.59
C LEU A 97 34.94 -3.55 17.10
N ILE A 98 35.85 -2.72 17.58
CA ILE A 98 37.09 -3.13 18.22
C ILE A 98 36.79 -3.39 19.70
N SER A 99 36.93 -4.64 20.16
CA SER A 99 37.03 -4.92 21.59
C SER A 99 37.96 -6.10 21.88
N LYS A 100 38.93 -5.81 22.76
CA LYS A 100 39.75 -6.68 23.62
C LYS A 100 41.07 -7.21 23.05
N GLN A 101 42.15 -6.60 23.52
CA GLN A 101 43.14 -7.31 24.34
C GLN A 101 43.11 -6.71 25.75
#